data_AF-A0A2V9YDG9-F1
#
_entry.id   AF-A0A2V9YDG9-F1
#
_cell.length_a   1.000
_cell.length_b   1.000
_cell.length_c   1.000
_cell.angle_alpha   90.00
_cell.angle_beta   90.00
_cell.angle_gamma   90.00
#
_symmetry.space_group_name_H-M   'P 1'
#
loop_
_entity.id
_entity.type
_entity.pdbx_description
1 polymer ?
#
loop_
_entity_poly.entity_id
_entity_poly.type
_entity_poly.pdbx_seq_one_letter_code
_entity_poly.pdbx_strand_id
1 'polypeptide(L)'
;MAKLLLRSLLCLEPATSFGDDIGVFVNGLSAGGEFPIDQGQFRDLSEFDFDFDGQAFVTFEEDTDPAGQTTIEESLGGQGVQQRDVTIKDDGRYKLFFEVVPAKPIAFRNRLLLRSLLCNEPATSFGDDIEIFVNGLSAGGVFPIDKGQFHDLSDFNFDFDGQAFVTFKEDSDPAGDTAIPDSLGDQGVQRQDVRIKQDGRYQLFFEVIRN
;
A
#
# COMPACT_ATOMS: atom_id res chain seq x y z
N MET A 1 -20.88 -13.88 4.50
CA MET A 1 -19.68 -13.87 3.66
C MET A 1 -18.79 -12.74 4.13
N ALA A 2 -17.48 -12.98 4.25
CA ALA A 2 -16.51 -11.92 4.42
C ALA A 2 -16.11 -11.39 3.03
N LYS A 3 -15.51 -10.20 2.98
CA LYS A 3 -14.94 -9.65 1.75
C LYS A 3 -13.43 -9.52 1.88
N LEU A 4 -12.72 -9.85 0.81
CA LEU A 4 -11.32 -9.50 0.61
C LEU A 4 -11.28 -8.32 -0.35
N LEU A 5 -10.83 -7.17 0.14
CA LEU A 5 -10.61 -5.99 -0.69
C LEU A 5 -9.12 -5.92 -0.99
N LEU A 6 -8.73 -6.09 -2.25
CA LEU A 6 -7.34 -5.81 -2.61
C LEU A 6 -7.15 -4.29 -2.56
N ARG A 7 -6.03 -3.82 -2.03
CA ARG A 7 -5.72 -2.39 -1.94
C ARG A 7 -4.65 -2.03 -2.92
N SER A 8 -3.49 -2.65 -2.78
CA SER A 8 -2.38 -2.40 -3.68
C SER A 8 -1.33 -3.50 -3.62
N LEU A 9 -0.45 -3.50 -4.62
CA LEU A 9 0.76 -4.32 -4.65
C LEU A 9 1.95 -3.39 -4.81
N LEU A 10 2.92 -3.45 -3.89
CA LEU A 10 4.20 -2.75 -4.00
C LEU A 10 5.27 -3.70 -4.54
N CYS A 11 6.00 -3.28 -5.58
CA CYS A 11 7.18 -3.97 -6.06
C CYS A 11 8.42 -3.47 -5.30
N LEU A 12 9.04 -4.33 -4.47
CA LEU A 12 10.30 -4.00 -3.79
C LEU A 12 11.50 -4.36 -4.66
N GLU A 13 11.42 -5.49 -5.36
CA GLU A 13 12.35 -5.94 -6.38
C GLU A 13 11.55 -6.74 -7.42
N PRO A 14 11.64 -6.38 -8.72
CA PRO A 14 10.96 -7.15 -9.75
C PRO A 14 11.61 -8.52 -9.88
N ALA A 15 10.80 -9.56 -10.10
CA ALA A 15 11.32 -10.87 -10.45
C ALA A 15 12.07 -10.80 -11.78
N THR A 16 13.30 -11.32 -11.87
CA THR A 16 14.11 -11.21 -13.09
C THR A 16 13.60 -12.05 -14.25
N SER A 17 12.75 -13.04 -13.94
CA SER A 17 12.14 -13.95 -14.91
C SER A 17 10.71 -13.59 -15.29
N PHE A 18 10.08 -12.64 -14.59
CA PHE A 18 8.76 -12.11 -14.94
C PHE A 18 8.94 -11.14 -16.10
N GLY A 19 8.54 -11.59 -17.30
CA GLY A 19 8.84 -10.88 -18.55
C GLY A 19 8.23 -9.48 -18.61
N ASP A 20 6.93 -9.34 -18.30
CA ASP A 20 6.25 -8.06 -18.51
C ASP A 20 5.06 -7.83 -17.57
N ASP A 21 4.26 -8.85 -17.20
CA ASP A 21 2.99 -8.61 -16.49
C ASP A 21 2.63 -9.60 -15.38
N ILE A 22 2.15 -9.09 -14.24
CA ILE A 22 1.62 -9.86 -13.09
C ILE A 22 0.10 -9.97 -13.14
N GLY A 23 -0.43 -11.20 -13.12
CA GLY A 23 -1.83 -11.49 -12.86
C GLY A 23 -2.07 -11.75 -11.37
N VAL A 24 -3.10 -11.14 -10.79
CA VAL A 24 -3.54 -11.40 -9.41
C VAL A 24 -4.88 -12.10 -9.44
N PHE A 25 -5.02 -13.18 -8.68
CA PHE A 25 -6.23 -13.98 -8.63
C PHE A 25 -6.64 -14.20 -7.19
N VAL A 26 -7.94 -14.15 -6.90
CA VAL A 26 -8.50 -14.49 -5.60
C VAL A 26 -9.44 -15.67 -5.79
N ASN A 27 -9.11 -16.81 -5.18
CA ASN A 27 -9.86 -18.06 -5.33
C ASN A 27 -10.09 -18.43 -6.81
N GLY A 28 -9.12 -18.16 -7.68
CA GLY A 28 -9.19 -18.41 -9.12
C GLY A 28 -9.98 -17.37 -9.93
N LEU A 29 -10.50 -16.31 -9.30
CA LEU A 29 -11.09 -15.16 -9.99
C LEU A 29 -10.01 -14.10 -10.22
N SER A 30 -9.82 -13.68 -11.46
CA SER A 30 -8.87 -12.62 -11.81
C SER A 30 -9.29 -11.29 -11.16
N ALA A 31 -8.32 -10.64 -10.52
CA ALA A 31 -8.39 -9.30 -9.96
C ALA A 31 -7.81 -8.27 -10.94
N GLY A 32 -8.33 -8.31 -12.16
CA GLY A 32 -7.88 -7.48 -13.26
C GLY A 32 -6.98 -8.22 -14.26
N GLY A 33 -6.74 -7.55 -15.38
CA GLY A 33 -5.76 -8.01 -16.36
C GLY A 33 -4.34 -7.94 -15.81
N GLU A 34 -3.44 -8.51 -16.59
CA GLU A 34 -2.00 -8.43 -16.47
C GLU A 34 -1.49 -6.98 -16.42
N PHE A 35 -0.53 -6.69 -15.55
CA PHE A 35 0.06 -5.35 -15.42
C PHE A 35 1.58 -5.36 -15.16
N PRO A 36 2.31 -4.40 -15.75
CA PRO A 36 3.72 -4.19 -15.44
C PRO A 36 3.86 -3.41 -14.13
N ILE A 37 4.88 -3.73 -13.33
CA ILE A 37 5.18 -3.00 -12.10
C ILE A 37 6.70 -2.98 -11.84
N ASP A 38 7.30 -1.79 -11.91
CA ASP A 38 8.73 -1.62 -11.69
C ASP A 38 9.09 -1.51 -10.20
N GLN A 39 10.37 -1.64 -9.89
CA GLN A 39 10.88 -1.44 -8.53
C GLN A 39 10.44 -0.09 -7.93
N GLY A 40 9.86 -0.14 -6.74
CA GLY A 40 9.39 1.01 -5.98
C GLY A 40 7.96 1.45 -6.31
N GLN A 41 7.36 0.90 -7.38
CA GLN A 41 6.02 1.27 -7.81
C GLN A 41 4.93 0.51 -7.04
N PHE A 42 3.76 1.15 -6.90
CA PHE A 42 2.55 0.51 -6.42
C PHE A 42 1.53 0.34 -7.54
N ARG A 43 1.05 -0.89 -7.74
CA ARG A 43 -0.19 -1.12 -8.47
C ARG A 43 -1.38 -0.90 -7.55
N ASP A 44 -2.30 -0.02 -7.96
CA ASP A 44 -3.60 0.09 -7.32
C ASP A 44 -4.49 -1.10 -7.72
N LEU A 45 -5.09 -1.74 -6.71
CA LEU A 45 -5.99 -2.89 -6.85
C LEU A 45 -7.35 -2.61 -6.16
N SER A 46 -7.59 -1.35 -5.76
CA SER A 46 -8.73 -0.95 -4.91
C SER A 46 -10.11 -1.17 -5.52
N GLU A 47 -10.18 -1.36 -6.84
CA GLU A 47 -11.42 -1.68 -7.55
C GLU A 47 -11.87 -3.14 -7.38
N PHE A 48 -11.01 -4.02 -6.86
CA PHE A 48 -11.30 -5.46 -6.77
C PHE A 48 -11.73 -5.87 -5.36
N ASP A 49 -13.00 -6.27 -5.24
CA ASP A 49 -13.55 -6.91 -4.04
C ASP A 49 -14.07 -8.32 -4.31
N PHE A 50 -13.71 -9.24 -3.41
CA PHE A 50 -14.04 -10.65 -3.53
C PHE A 50 -14.77 -11.15 -2.30
N ASP A 51 -15.95 -11.72 -2.52
CA ASP A 51 -16.67 -12.46 -1.51
C ASP A 51 -16.00 -13.81 -1.27
N PHE A 52 -15.73 -14.15 0.00
CA PHE A 52 -15.19 -15.46 0.38
C PHE A 52 -15.75 -15.98 1.70
N ASP A 53 -15.76 -17.31 1.84
CA ASP A 53 -16.15 -17.99 3.06
C ASP A 53 -14.94 -18.76 3.64
N GLY A 54 -14.48 -18.33 4.81
CA GLY A 54 -13.42 -19.00 5.55
C GLY A 54 -12.01 -18.58 5.12
N GLN A 55 -11.53 -19.06 3.98
CA GLN A 55 -10.17 -18.77 3.48
C GLN A 55 -10.24 -18.12 2.10
N ALA A 56 -9.33 -17.18 1.86
CA ALA A 56 -9.07 -16.62 0.55
C ALA A 56 -7.64 -16.99 0.14
N PHE A 57 -7.50 -17.49 -1.08
CA PHE A 57 -6.20 -17.78 -1.68
C PHE A 57 -5.91 -16.68 -2.69
N VAL A 58 -4.87 -15.90 -2.44
CA VAL A 58 -4.37 -14.92 -3.42
C VAL A 58 -3.25 -15.57 -4.20
N THR A 59 -3.44 -15.73 -5.50
CA THR A 59 -2.45 -16.32 -6.41
C THR A 59 -1.88 -15.25 -7.33
N PHE A 60 -0.56 -15.25 -7.50
CA PHE A 60 0.14 -14.44 -8.49
C PHE A 60 0.57 -15.34 -9.65
N GLU A 61 0.19 -15.00 -10.88
CA GLU A 61 0.48 -15.80 -12.08
C GLU A 61 1.20 -14.96 -13.15
N GLU A 62 2.02 -15.62 -13.95
CA GLU A 62 2.66 -15.07 -15.16
C GLU A 62 1.88 -15.58 -16.39
N ASP A 63 1.70 -14.72 -17.39
CA ASP A 63 0.99 -14.95 -18.68
C ASP A 63 1.21 -16.37 -19.27
N THR A 64 2.43 -16.92 -19.15
CA THR A 64 2.81 -18.14 -19.87
C THR A 64 3.33 -19.31 -19.02
N ASP A 65 3.41 -19.20 -17.69
CA ASP A 65 3.98 -20.27 -16.86
C ASP A 65 3.26 -20.53 -15.52
N PRO A 66 2.40 -21.58 -15.45
CA PRO A 66 1.76 -21.99 -14.21
C PRO A 66 2.73 -22.56 -13.16
N ALA A 67 4.01 -22.78 -13.48
CA ALA A 67 5.02 -23.11 -12.48
C ALA A 67 5.50 -21.88 -11.67
N GLY A 68 5.09 -20.68 -12.06
CA GLY A 68 5.39 -19.43 -11.35
C GLY A 68 4.43 -19.03 -10.25
N GLN A 69 3.43 -19.86 -9.96
CA GLN A 69 2.33 -19.50 -9.08
C GLN A 69 2.80 -19.36 -7.63
N THR A 70 2.58 -18.18 -7.06
CA THR A 70 2.73 -17.97 -5.61
C THR A 70 1.35 -17.84 -5.00
N THR A 71 1.03 -18.70 -4.03
CA THR A 71 -0.25 -18.66 -3.31
C THR A 71 -0.04 -18.17 -1.88
N ILE A 72 -0.81 -17.17 -1.48
CA ILE A 72 -0.89 -16.70 -0.09
C ILE A 72 -2.23 -17.18 0.46
N GLU A 73 -2.17 -17.94 1.55
CA GLU A 73 -3.35 -18.34 2.30
C GLU A 73 -3.72 -17.24 3.29
N GLU A 74 -4.87 -16.61 3.08
CA GLU A 74 -5.44 -15.70 4.06
C GLU A 74 -6.62 -16.34 4.78
N SER A 75 -6.56 -16.25 6.11
CA SER A 75 -7.66 -16.61 7.00
C SER A 75 -8.27 -15.36 7.59
N LEU A 76 -9.49 -15.47 8.13
CA LEU A 76 -10.28 -14.40 8.75
C LEU A 76 -9.64 -13.75 10.03
N GLY A 77 -8.32 -13.76 10.16
CA GLY A 77 -7.60 -13.44 11.39
C GLY A 77 -7.36 -11.96 11.69
N GLY A 78 -7.51 -11.05 10.73
CA GLY A 78 -7.17 -9.63 10.91
C GLY A 78 -8.26 -8.68 10.46
N GLN A 79 -8.32 -7.51 11.11
CA GLN A 79 -9.16 -6.37 10.72
C GLN A 79 -8.30 -5.20 10.25
N GLY A 80 -8.88 -4.35 9.40
CA GLY A 80 -8.17 -3.25 8.77
C GLY A 80 -7.28 -3.73 7.64
N VAL A 81 -6.45 -2.84 7.12
CA VAL A 81 -5.52 -3.21 6.05
C VAL A 81 -4.39 -4.05 6.61
N GLN A 82 -4.25 -5.25 6.05
CA GLN A 82 -3.20 -6.20 6.29
C GLN A 82 -2.15 -6.11 5.18
N GLN A 83 -0.95 -6.58 5.50
CA GLN A 83 0.16 -6.69 4.57
C GLN A 83 0.73 -8.10 4.57
N ARG A 84 1.12 -8.56 3.39
CA ARG A 84 1.97 -9.75 3.23
C ARG A 84 3.16 -9.49 2.35
N ASP A 85 4.29 -10.03 2.78
CA ASP A 85 5.43 -10.21 1.91
C ASP A 85 5.12 -11.34 0.93
N VAL A 86 5.37 -11.09 -0.34
CA VAL A 86 5.13 -12.03 -1.44
C VAL A 86 6.46 -12.23 -2.16
N THR A 87 6.86 -13.49 -2.30
CA THR A 87 7.99 -13.85 -3.15
C THR A 87 7.47 -14.51 -4.39
N ILE A 88 7.73 -13.91 -5.55
CA ILE A 88 7.29 -14.40 -6.86
C ILE A 88 8.52 -14.96 -7.60
N LYS A 89 8.41 -16.17 -8.17
CA LYS A 89 9.47 -16.85 -8.96
C LYS A 89 10.85 -16.88 -8.28
N ASP A 90 10.87 -17.07 -6.96
CA ASP A 90 12.06 -17.19 -6.10
C ASP A 90 12.87 -15.90 -5.85
N ASP A 91 12.77 -14.86 -6.68
CA ASP A 91 13.59 -13.63 -6.55
C ASP A 91 12.79 -12.32 -6.51
N GLY A 92 11.57 -12.28 -7.07
CA GLY A 92 10.71 -11.11 -7.03
C GLY A 92 10.18 -10.87 -5.63
N ARG A 93 10.37 -9.67 -5.09
CA ARG A 93 9.92 -9.29 -3.75
C ARG A 93 8.85 -8.24 -3.85
N TYR A 94 7.66 -8.55 -3.34
CA TYR A 94 6.52 -7.66 -3.36
C TYR A 94 5.87 -7.59 -1.99
N LYS A 95 5.08 -6.54 -1.76
CA LYS A 95 4.20 -6.40 -0.61
C LYS A 95 2.76 -6.25 -1.10
N LEU A 96 1.92 -7.22 -0.78
CA LEU A 96 0.48 -7.14 -1.03
C LEU A 96 -0.21 -6.47 0.15
N PHE A 97 -1.00 -5.44 -0.13
CA PHE A 97 -1.91 -4.80 0.80
C PHE A 97 -3.34 -5.19 0.49
N PHE A 98 -4.06 -5.67 1.49
CA PHE A 98 -5.44 -6.10 1.36
C PHE A 98 -6.19 -5.86 2.67
N GLU A 99 -7.50 -5.74 2.59
CA GLU A 99 -8.36 -5.64 3.76
C GLU A 99 -9.31 -6.82 3.80
N VAL A 100 -9.40 -7.45 4.98
CA VAL A 100 -10.44 -8.44 5.25
C VAL A 100 -11.57 -7.72 5.97
N VAL A 101 -12.72 -7.63 5.32
CA VAL A 101 -13.96 -7.13 5.91
C VAL A 101 -14.76 -8.33 6.41
N PRO A 102 -14.72 -8.65 7.71
CA PRO A 102 -15.44 -9.79 8.25
C PRO A 102 -16.96 -9.57 8.18
N ALA A 103 -17.71 -10.67 8.08
CA ALA A 103 -19.18 -10.64 8.10
C ALA A 103 -19.77 -10.06 9.40
N LYS A 104 -18.98 -9.99 10.48
CA LYS A 104 -19.33 -9.37 11.75
C LYS A 104 -18.19 -8.45 12.19
N PRO A 105 -18.49 -7.28 12.79
CA PRO A 105 -17.47 -6.41 13.35
C PRO A 105 -16.68 -7.17 14.44
N ILE A 106 -15.37 -7.24 14.27
CA ILE A 106 -14.40 -7.57 15.32
C ILE A 106 -13.92 -6.21 15.89
N ALA A 107 -13.23 -6.20 17.03
CA ALA A 107 -12.68 -4.98 17.62
C ALA A 107 -11.26 -4.69 17.08
N PHE A 108 -11.01 -3.44 16.70
CA PHE A 108 -9.73 -2.97 16.14
C PHE A 108 -8.60 -2.96 17.19
N ARG A 109 -7.40 -3.36 16.76
CA ARG A 109 -6.20 -3.38 17.62
C ARG A 109 -5.32 -2.14 17.46
N ASN A 110 -5.05 -1.67 16.24
CA ASN A 110 -4.21 -0.47 16.04
C ASN A 110 -4.86 0.54 15.11
N ARG A 111 -4.50 1.81 15.29
CA ARG A 111 -4.96 2.92 14.46
C ARG A 111 -3.82 3.91 14.21
N LEU A 112 -3.67 4.32 12.96
CA LEU A 112 -2.82 5.43 12.54
C LEU A 112 -3.68 6.65 12.32
N LEU A 113 -3.39 7.74 13.03
CA LEU A 113 -4.03 9.03 12.84
C LEU A 113 -3.03 9.92 12.10
N LEU A 114 -3.30 10.27 10.84
CA LEU A 114 -2.50 11.31 10.19
C LEU A 114 -2.84 12.65 10.84
N ARG A 115 -1.82 13.49 11.02
CA ARG A 115 -2.01 14.83 11.61
C ARG A 115 -1.75 15.89 10.58
N SER A 116 -0.59 15.82 9.93
CA SER A 116 -0.24 16.83 8.94
C SER A 116 0.98 16.48 8.11
N LEU A 117 1.08 17.14 6.95
CA LEU A 117 2.28 17.17 6.13
C LEU A 117 2.81 18.61 6.04
N LEU A 118 4.11 18.80 6.28
CA LEU A 118 4.80 20.05 6.00
C LEU A 118 5.78 19.86 4.84
N CYS A 119 5.65 20.68 3.79
CA CYS A 119 6.65 20.75 2.73
C CYS A 119 7.78 21.71 3.15
N ASN A 120 8.99 21.19 3.32
CA ASN A 120 10.18 22.01 3.60
C ASN A 120 10.89 22.42 2.31
N GLU A 121 10.97 21.51 1.34
CA GLU A 121 11.43 21.78 -0.02
C GLU A 121 10.63 20.91 -0.99
N PRO A 122 9.99 21.48 -2.03
CA PRO A 122 9.33 20.70 -3.07
C PRO A 122 10.37 19.86 -3.81
N ALA A 123 9.97 18.66 -4.24
CA ALA A 123 10.76 17.89 -5.19
C ALA A 123 10.64 18.54 -6.57
N THR A 124 11.75 18.82 -7.25
CA THR A 124 11.72 19.46 -8.59
C THR A 124 11.20 18.56 -9.70
N SER A 125 11.14 17.25 -9.45
CA SER A 125 10.72 16.21 -10.41
C SER A 125 9.41 15.55 -10.01
N PHE A 126 8.73 16.11 -9.02
CA PHE A 126 7.39 15.72 -8.60
C PHE A 126 6.50 16.89 -9.04
N GLY A 127 5.38 16.62 -9.70
CA GLY A 127 4.43 17.65 -10.13
C GLY A 127 3.96 18.56 -8.99
N ASP A 128 2.99 19.43 -9.26
CA ASP A 128 2.57 20.46 -8.29
C ASP A 128 1.87 19.89 -7.04
N ASP A 129 1.65 18.57 -7.01
CA ASP A 129 0.57 17.92 -6.31
C ASP A 129 0.98 16.49 -5.87
N ILE A 130 0.61 16.08 -4.64
CA ILE A 130 0.99 14.82 -4.01
C ILE A 130 -0.21 14.08 -3.45
N GLU A 131 -0.28 12.77 -3.71
CA GLU A 131 -1.23 11.89 -3.03
C GLU A 131 -0.54 11.08 -1.94
N ILE A 132 -1.21 10.93 -0.81
CA ILE A 132 -0.71 10.14 0.32
C ILE A 132 -1.56 8.88 0.43
N PHE A 133 -0.90 7.74 0.57
CA PHE A 133 -1.54 6.46 0.85
C PHE A 133 -0.98 5.86 2.13
N VAL A 134 -1.84 5.23 2.93
CA VAL A 134 -1.45 4.43 4.09
C VAL A 134 -1.88 2.99 3.82
N ASN A 135 -0.92 2.07 3.73
CA ASN A 135 -1.17 0.68 3.35
C ASN A 135 -2.02 0.57 2.05
N GLY A 136 -1.80 1.47 1.09
CA GLY A 136 -2.57 1.50 -0.15
C GLY A 136 -3.97 2.13 -0.06
N LEU A 137 -4.39 2.63 1.11
CA LEU A 137 -5.60 3.46 1.23
C LEU A 137 -5.27 4.94 1.09
N SER A 138 -5.97 5.64 0.19
CA SER A 138 -5.79 7.08 -0.01
C SER A 138 -6.15 7.87 1.26
N ALA A 139 -5.32 8.86 1.59
CA ALA A 139 -5.57 9.86 2.61
C ALA A 139 -6.27 11.09 2.04
N GLY A 140 -7.30 10.88 1.22
CA GLY A 140 -8.25 11.92 0.83
C GLY A 140 -7.82 12.87 -0.28
N GLY A 141 -6.90 12.43 -1.14
CA GLY A 141 -6.65 13.07 -2.44
C GLY A 141 -5.30 13.77 -2.54
N VAL A 142 -5.29 14.76 -3.42
CA VAL A 142 -4.11 15.45 -3.92
C VAL A 142 -3.84 16.72 -3.12
N PHE A 143 -2.62 16.90 -2.64
CA PHE A 143 -2.18 18.06 -1.86
C PHE A 143 -1.13 18.85 -2.64
N PRO A 144 -1.16 20.19 -2.65
CA PRO A 144 -0.11 20.94 -3.31
C PRO A 144 1.23 20.81 -2.58
N ILE A 145 2.36 20.89 -3.29
CA ILE A 145 3.70 20.68 -2.71
C ILE A 145 4.48 21.97 -2.44
N ASP A 146 3.82 23.11 -2.35
CA ASP A 146 4.49 24.40 -2.19
C ASP A 146 5.34 24.51 -0.91
N LYS A 147 6.53 25.08 -1.05
CA LYS A 147 7.46 25.28 0.06
C LYS A 147 6.82 26.04 1.23
N GLY A 148 6.91 25.46 2.42
CA GLY A 148 6.41 26.03 3.67
C GLY A 148 4.91 25.82 3.89
N GLN A 149 4.21 25.15 2.98
CA GLN A 149 2.81 24.82 3.19
C GLN A 149 2.63 23.65 4.15
N PHE A 150 1.54 23.74 4.90
CA PHE A 150 1.09 22.75 5.86
C PHE A 150 -0.27 22.23 5.42
N HIS A 151 -0.38 20.92 5.27
CA HIS A 151 -1.62 20.23 4.95
C HIS A 151 -2.13 19.55 6.21
N ASP A 152 -3.35 19.89 6.60
CA ASP A 152 -4.07 19.21 7.67
C ASP A 152 -4.56 17.86 7.16
N LEU A 153 -4.21 16.79 7.89
CA LEU A 153 -4.58 15.42 7.57
C LEU A 153 -5.41 14.79 8.71
N SER A 154 -5.88 15.60 9.67
CA SER A 154 -6.51 15.14 10.91
C SER A 154 -7.80 14.34 10.75
N ASP A 155 -8.45 14.45 9.59
CA ASP A 155 -9.64 13.67 9.25
C ASP A 155 -9.31 12.22 8.83
N PHE A 156 -8.04 11.92 8.52
CA PHE A 156 -7.63 10.64 7.97
C PHE A 156 -7.09 9.69 9.03
N ASN A 157 -7.83 8.61 9.25
CA ASN A 157 -7.55 7.61 10.26
C ASN A 157 -7.60 6.22 9.63
N PHE A 158 -6.56 5.43 9.84
CA PHE A 158 -6.38 4.13 9.21
C PHE A 158 -6.27 3.04 10.27
N ASP A 159 -7.20 2.09 10.24
CA ASP A 159 -7.10 0.88 11.05
C ASP A 159 -6.16 -0.11 10.36
N PHE A 160 -5.20 -0.65 11.11
CA PHE A 160 -4.20 -1.56 10.57
C PHE A 160 -3.85 -2.68 11.55
N ASP A 161 -3.38 -3.79 11.01
CA ASP A 161 -2.73 -4.85 11.79
C ASP A 161 -1.26 -5.00 11.38
N GLY A 162 -0.37 -5.25 12.34
CA GLY A 162 1.06 -5.31 12.11
C GLY A 162 1.72 -3.93 11.91
N GLN A 163 2.13 -3.63 10.68
CA GLN A 163 2.90 -2.43 10.33
C GLN A 163 2.09 -1.52 9.39
N ALA A 164 2.23 -0.21 9.58
CA ALA A 164 1.72 0.78 8.65
C ALA A 164 2.85 1.33 7.77
N PHE A 165 2.55 1.49 6.49
CA PHE A 165 3.42 2.02 5.45
C PHE A 165 2.75 3.23 4.84
N VAL A 166 3.49 4.33 4.75
CA VAL A 166 3.04 5.52 4.04
C VAL A 166 3.75 5.59 2.71
N THR A 167 2.98 5.84 1.67
CA THR A 167 3.45 6.04 0.30
C THR A 167 3.01 7.41 -0.16
N PHE A 168 3.87 8.04 -0.94
CA PHE A 168 3.56 9.25 -1.67
C PHE A 168 3.56 8.93 -3.16
N LYS A 169 2.45 9.27 -3.83
CA LYS A 169 2.28 9.08 -5.28
C LYS A 169 2.20 10.42 -5.99
N GLU A 170 2.76 10.45 -7.18
CA GLU A 170 2.62 11.55 -8.13
C GLU A 170 1.39 11.27 -8.99
N ASP A 171 0.50 12.26 -9.16
CA ASP A 171 -0.75 12.13 -9.94
C ASP A 171 -0.48 11.62 -11.38
N SER A 172 0.64 12.05 -11.99
CA SER A 172 0.93 11.81 -13.40
C SER A 172 2.08 10.87 -13.75
N ASP A 173 2.90 10.41 -12.78
CA ASP A 173 4.06 9.54 -13.05
C ASP A 173 4.26 8.45 -11.97
N PRO A 174 3.89 7.18 -12.25
CA PRO A 174 4.12 6.06 -11.35
C PRO A 174 5.60 5.83 -10.99
N ALA A 175 6.55 6.29 -11.82
CA ALA A 175 7.98 6.24 -11.51
C ALA A 175 8.40 7.25 -10.42
N GLY A 176 7.44 8.01 -9.85
CA GLY A 176 7.63 8.89 -8.70
C GLY A 176 7.21 8.40 -7.35
N ASP A 177 6.59 7.23 -7.28
CA ASP A 177 6.17 6.64 -6.04
C ASP A 177 7.36 6.50 -5.07
N THR A 178 7.21 7.09 -3.88
CA THR A 178 8.18 6.94 -2.81
C THR A 178 7.51 6.27 -1.62
N ALA A 179 7.93 5.04 -1.34
CA ALA A 179 7.58 4.36 -0.10
C ALA A 179 8.50 4.84 1.02
N ILE A 180 7.93 5.13 2.19
CA ILE A 180 8.72 5.22 3.40
C ILE A 180 9.05 3.77 3.83
N PRO A 181 10.33 3.36 3.84
CA PRO A 181 10.70 1.97 4.18
C PRO A 181 10.57 1.65 5.68
N ASP A 182 10.45 2.68 6.52
CA ASP A 182 10.36 2.51 7.97
C ASP A 182 8.93 2.21 8.39
N SER A 183 8.75 1.11 9.12
CA SER A 183 7.52 0.82 9.83
C SER A 183 7.20 1.95 10.81
N LEU A 184 5.97 2.46 10.81
CA LEU A 184 5.48 3.41 11.81
C LEU A 184 5.36 2.67 13.16
N GLY A 185 6.48 2.62 13.88
CA GLY A 185 6.84 1.49 14.73
C GLY A 185 6.50 1.59 16.21
N ASP A 186 6.17 2.77 16.73
CA ASP A 186 6.04 2.99 18.17
C ASP A 186 4.75 3.71 18.52
N GLN A 187 4.15 3.38 19.66
CA GLN A 187 2.95 4.05 20.15
C GLN A 187 3.21 5.54 20.43
N GLY A 188 2.25 6.40 20.09
CA GLY A 188 2.25 7.83 20.38
C GLY A 188 2.44 8.72 19.17
N VAL A 189 2.63 10.03 19.44
CA VAL A 189 2.81 11.06 18.42
C VAL A 189 4.23 11.01 17.88
N GLN A 190 4.35 11.01 16.56
CA GLN A 190 5.61 10.89 15.86
C GLN A 190 5.74 11.94 14.76
N ARG A 191 7.00 12.20 14.40
CA ARG A 191 7.39 12.98 13.23
C ARG A 191 8.38 12.15 12.44
N GLN A 192 8.13 12.06 11.14
CA GLN A 192 9.04 11.42 10.21
C GLN A 192 9.49 12.42 9.15
N ASP A 193 10.81 12.54 8.99
CA ASP A 193 11.39 13.29 7.88
C ASP A 193 11.31 12.40 6.63
N VAL A 194 10.56 12.86 5.63
CA VAL A 194 10.31 12.13 4.39
C VAL A 194 11.13 12.78 3.29
N ARG A 195 11.85 11.94 2.54
CA ARG A 195 12.45 12.35 1.28
C ARG A 195 11.61 11.78 0.15
N ILE A 196 11.22 12.65 -0.77
CA ILE A 196 10.49 12.27 -1.97
C ILE A 196 11.39 12.60 -3.14
N LYS A 197 11.62 11.61 -4.01
CA LYS A 197 12.64 11.70 -5.07
C LYS A 197 14.01 12.11 -4.49
N GLN A 198 14.88 12.74 -5.29
CA GLN A 198 16.26 13.07 -4.91
C GLN A 198 16.37 14.32 -4.01
N ASP A 199 15.41 15.24 -4.08
CA ASP A 199 15.54 16.59 -3.55
C ASP A 199 14.38 17.06 -2.66
N GLY A 200 13.19 16.47 -2.78
CA GLY A 200 12.02 16.81 -1.98
C GLY A 200 12.19 16.47 -0.50
N ARG A 201 11.81 17.40 0.37
CA ARG A 201 11.93 17.26 1.83
C ARG A 201 10.61 17.61 2.49
N TYR A 202 10.02 16.63 3.14
CA TYR A 202 8.73 16.75 3.80
C TYR A 202 8.82 16.27 5.24
N GLN A 203 7.88 16.69 6.06
CA GLN A 203 7.71 16.22 7.43
C GLN A 203 6.29 15.73 7.63
N LEU A 204 6.16 14.43 7.85
CA LEU A 204 4.89 13.80 8.17
C LEU A 204 4.73 13.72 9.69
N PHE A 205 3.62 14.22 10.20
CA PHE A 205 3.23 14.11 11.59
C PHE A 205 2.05 13.16 11.69
N PHE A 206 2.15 12.18 12.59
CA PHE A 206 1.14 11.15 12.77
C PHE A 206 1.13 10.66 14.23
N GLU A 207 0.08 9.94 14.59
CA GLU A 207 -0.03 9.28 15.88
C GLU A 207 -0.39 7.82 15.70
N VAL A 208 0.33 6.93 16.39
CA VAL A 208 0.05 5.50 16.40
C VAL A 208 -0.60 5.13 17.72
N ILE A 209 -1.82 4.59 17.65
CA ILE A 209 -2.52 4.01 18.79
C ILE A 209 -2.44 2.49 18.68
N ARG A 210 -1.94 1.82 19.72
CA ARG A 210 -1.86 0.35 19.80
C ARG A 210 -2.68 -0.18 20.98
N ASN A 211 -3.45 -1.24 20.77
CA ASN A 211 -4.25 -1.96 21.77
C ASN A 211 -3.88 -3.44 21.85
#